data_AF-A0A7G1IGU5-F1
#
_entry.id   AF-A0A7G1IGU5-F1
#
_cell.length_a   1.000
_cell.length_b   1.000
_cell.length_c   1.000
_cell.angle_alpha   90.00
_cell.angle_beta   90.00
_cell.angle_gamma   90.00
#
_symmetry.space_group_name_H-M   'P 1'
#
loop_
_entity.id
_entity.type
_entity.pdbx_description
1 polymer ?
#
loop_
_entity_poly.entity_id
_entity_poly.type
_entity_poly.pdbx_seq_one_letter_code
_entity_poly.pdbx_strand_id
1 'polypeptide(L)'
;MKEFDTEVVVETRTVPDDRWKTEADLITALKAGDAQAFSALVETLHAPLVRMASVYVHAAMAEDAVQDAWLSVVRSIGKFEGRASLRTWIVRVVLNRVRSLARGQFNTVPYATAGPETDVRPSVDPDRMAHPELGAHYWRDVPGRWDLYRAAADVGGGSCGGT
;
A
#
# COMPACT_ATOMS: atom_id res chain seq x y z
N MET A 1 10.94 -5.90 6.00
CA MET A 1 9.62 -6.47 6.33
C MET A 1 9.22 -5.90 7.68
N LYS A 2 8.53 -4.75 7.72
CA LYS A 2 7.95 -4.22 8.97
C LYS A 2 6.51 -4.67 9.00
N GLU A 3 6.21 -5.53 9.97
CA GLU A 3 4.86 -5.83 10.41
C GLU A 3 4.24 -4.52 10.86
N PHE A 4 3.28 -4.03 10.08
CA PHE A 4 2.38 -3.00 10.54
C PHE A 4 1.18 -3.75 11.11
N ASP A 5 1.22 -3.99 12.41
CA ASP A 5 0.05 -4.33 13.23
C ASP A 5 -0.97 -3.22 13.02
N THR A 6 -1.79 -3.41 12.00
CA THR A 6 -2.89 -2.53 11.64
C THR A 6 -4.07 -3.09 12.39
N GLU A 7 -4.06 -2.86 13.70
CA GLU A 7 -5.24 -2.99 14.55
C GLU A 7 -6.17 -1.82 14.22
N VAL A 8 -6.72 -1.83 13.00
CA VAL A 8 -7.90 -1.04 12.69
C VAL A 8 -9.01 -1.78 13.43
N VAL A 9 -9.28 -1.33 14.65
CA VAL A 9 -10.45 -1.72 15.44
C VAL A 9 -11.67 -1.27 14.65
N VAL A 10 -12.16 -2.16 13.78
CA VAL A 10 -13.47 -1.98 13.15
C VAL A 10 -14.48 -2.78 13.96
N GLU A 11 -14.99 -2.14 15.00
CA GLU A 11 -16.05 -2.72 15.83
C GLU A 11 -17.33 -2.97 15.00
N THR A 12 -17.58 -4.28 14.80
CA THR A 12 -18.83 -5.02 15.06
C THR A 12 -20.13 -4.63 14.35
N ARG A 13 -20.16 -4.76 13.01
CA ARG A 13 -21.15 -5.61 12.29
C ARG A 13 -20.70 -5.79 10.84
N THR A 14 -20.33 -7.00 10.43
CA THR A 14 -20.18 -7.33 8.99
C THR A 14 -21.53 -7.60 8.36
N VAL A 15 -22.47 -8.11 9.15
CA VAL A 15 -23.83 -8.44 8.73
C VAL A 15 -24.62 -7.15 8.47
N PRO A 16 -24.97 -6.83 7.21
CA PRO A 16 -25.63 -5.56 6.88
C PRO A 16 -27.08 -5.50 7.38
N ASP A 17 -27.77 -6.65 7.31
CA ASP A 17 -29.23 -6.74 7.28
C ASP A 17 -29.72 -7.90 8.17
N ASP A 18 -30.97 -7.88 8.61
CA ASP A 18 -31.59 -8.93 9.44
C ASP A 18 -31.85 -10.24 8.68
N ARG A 19 -31.86 -10.16 7.34
CA ARG A 19 -31.99 -11.31 6.42
C ARG A 19 -30.95 -12.40 6.63
N TRP A 20 -29.75 -12.01 7.05
CA TRP A 20 -28.67 -12.94 7.42
C TRP A 20 -28.44 -12.84 8.91
N LYS A 21 -28.79 -13.88 9.68
CA LYS A 21 -28.67 -13.85 11.14
C LYS A 21 -27.23 -13.96 11.59
N THR A 22 -26.39 -14.60 10.78
CA THR A 22 -24.97 -14.81 11.05
C THR A 22 -24.10 -14.38 9.87
N GLU A 23 -22.82 -14.12 10.13
CA GLU A 23 -21.83 -13.88 9.06
C GLU A 23 -21.73 -15.11 8.13
N ALA A 24 -21.93 -16.33 8.66
CA ALA A 24 -21.92 -17.57 7.88
C ALA A 24 -23.08 -17.65 6.87
N ASP A 25 -24.28 -17.20 7.25
CA ASP A 25 -25.43 -17.14 6.35
C ASP A 25 -25.18 -16.16 5.21
N LEU A 26 -24.61 -14.99 5.53
CA LEU A 26 -24.22 -13.98 4.55
C LEU A 26 -23.16 -14.52 3.59
N ILE A 27 -22.12 -15.19 4.10
CA ILE A 27 -21.08 -15.81 3.28
C ILE A 27 -21.69 -16.85 2.33
N THR A 28 -22.65 -17.64 2.80
CA THR A 28 -23.33 -18.65 1.98
C THR A 28 -24.10 -18.00 0.84
N ALA A 29 -24.85 -16.93 1.12
CA ALA A 29 -25.57 -16.17 0.09
C ALA A 29 -24.62 -15.50 -0.92
N LEU A 30 -23.50 -14.92 -0.45
CA LEU A 30 -22.48 -14.33 -1.32
C LEU A 30 -21.83 -15.38 -2.23
N LYS A 31 -21.56 -16.58 -1.71
CA LYS A 31 -21.02 -17.71 -2.50
C LYS A 31 -22.03 -18.23 -3.53
N ALA A 32 -23.32 -18.12 -3.25
CA ALA A 32 -24.40 -18.45 -4.19
C ALA A 32 -24.61 -17.36 -5.26
N GLY A 33 -23.93 -16.21 -5.17
CA GLY A 33 -24.09 -15.10 -6.11
C GLY A 33 -25.33 -14.25 -5.86
N ASP A 34 -25.86 -14.25 -4.63
CA ASP A 34 -27.01 -13.41 -4.27
C ASP A 34 -26.64 -11.92 -4.39
N ALA A 35 -27.27 -11.24 -5.36
CA ALA A 35 -27.05 -9.83 -5.62
C ALA A 35 -27.47 -8.93 -4.45
N GLN A 36 -28.46 -9.33 -3.66
CA GLN A 36 -28.90 -8.57 -2.48
C GLN A 36 -27.85 -8.63 -1.37
N ALA A 37 -27.25 -9.81 -1.16
CA ALA A 37 -26.15 -9.99 -0.22
C ALA A 37 -24.95 -9.10 -0.58
N PHE A 38 -24.62 -9.04 -1.86
CA PHE A 38 -23.55 -8.16 -2.35
C PHE A 38 -23.89 -6.68 -2.20
N SER A 39 -25.09 -6.24 -2.59
CA SER A 39 -25.49 -4.83 -2.47
C SER A 39 -25.41 -4.35 -1.04
N ALA A 40 -26.00 -5.11 -0.11
CA ALA A 40 -26.02 -4.74 1.31
C ALA A 40 -24.61 -4.67 1.91
N LEU A 41 -23.73 -5.58 1.50
CA LEU A 41 -22.33 -5.59 1.92
C LEU A 41 -21.55 -4.38 1.39
N VAL A 42 -21.73 -4.03 0.11
CA VAL A 42 -21.11 -2.86 -0.52
C VAL A 42 -21.61 -1.58 0.15
N GLU A 43 -22.92 -1.42 0.32
CA GLU A 43 -23.52 -0.25 0.98
C GLU A 43 -22.96 -0.02 2.39
N THR A 44 -22.76 -1.11 3.14
CA THR A 44 -22.24 -1.05 4.51
C THR A 44 -20.75 -0.74 4.58
N LEU A 45 -19.94 -1.34 3.69
CA LEU A 45 -18.49 -1.32 3.82
C LEU A 45 -17.77 -0.36 2.88
N HIS A 46 -18.39 0.05 1.78
CA HIS A 46 -17.72 0.81 0.73
C HIS A 46 -17.16 2.14 1.25
N ALA A 47 -17.99 3.01 1.83
CA ALA A 47 -17.51 4.31 2.34
C ALA A 47 -16.43 4.18 3.44
N PRO A 48 -16.55 3.27 4.42
CA PRO A 48 -15.45 2.97 5.35
C PRO A 48 -14.16 2.53 4.66
N LEU A 49 -14.24 1.67 3.64
CA LEU A 49 -13.06 1.19 2.91
C LEU A 49 -12.40 2.31 2.10
N VAL A 50 -13.17 3.20 1.48
CA VAL A 50 -12.64 4.37 0.76
C VAL A 50 -11.94 5.34 1.70
N ARG A 51 -12.52 5.59 2.88
CA ARG A 51 -11.87 6.41 3.92
C ARG A 51 -10.54 5.80 4.38
N MET A 52 -10.51 4.49 4.60
CA MET A 52 -9.27 3.77 4.94
C MET A 52 -8.25 3.81 3.80
N ALA A 53 -8.68 3.60 2.55
CA ALA A 53 -7.81 3.62 1.37
C ALA A 53 -7.18 4.99 1.13
N SER A 54 -7.91 6.08 1.42
CA SER A 54 -7.44 7.46 1.31
C SER A 54 -6.24 7.79 2.20
N VAL A 55 -5.91 6.95 3.20
CA VAL A 55 -4.68 7.08 4.01
C VAL A 55 -3.43 6.72 3.20
N TYR A 56 -3.58 5.91 2.14
CA TYR A 56 -2.45 5.37 1.37
C TYR A 56 -2.29 6.01 -0.02
N VAL A 57 -3.37 6.54 -0.60
CA VAL A 57 -3.40 7.10 -1.96
C VAL A 57 -4.35 8.32 -2.02
N HIS A 58 -4.22 9.13 -3.06
CA HIS A 58 -5.15 10.25 -3.31
C HIS A 58 -6.61 9.78 -3.41
N ALA A 59 -7.55 10.64 -3.01
CA ALA A 59 -8.97 10.30 -2.90
C ALA A 59 -9.58 9.67 -4.16
N ALA A 60 -9.27 10.21 -5.35
CA ALA A 60 -9.75 9.64 -6.61
C ALA A 60 -9.25 8.20 -6.83
N MET A 61 -7.98 7.94 -6.52
CA MET A 61 -7.41 6.59 -6.62
C MET A 61 -7.92 5.65 -5.52
N ALA A 62 -8.28 6.18 -4.35
CA ALA A 62 -8.83 5.38 -3.27
C ALA A 62 -10.18 4.78 -3.65
N GLU A 63 -11.05 5.60 -4.26
CA GLU A 63 -12.34 5.18 -4.80
C GLU A 63 -12.17 4.06 -5.85
N ASP A 64 -11.35 4.32 -6.88
CA ASP A 64 -11.08 3.35 -7.95
C ASP A 64 -10.49 2.05 -7.40
N ALA A 65 -9.56 2.14 -6.44
CA ALA A 65 -8.94 0.97 -5.82
C ALA A 65 -9.95 0.11 -5.04
N VAL A 66 -10.92 0.74 -4.37
CA VAL A 66 -11.97 0.03 -3.64
C VAL A 66 -12.96 -0.61 -4.62
N GLN A 67 -13.32 0.06 -5.71
CA GLN A 67 -14.15 -0.51 -6.77
C GLN A 67 -13.49 -1.76 -7.38
N ASP A 68 -12.22 -1.68 -7.73
CA ASP A 68 -11.43 -2.82 -8.20
C ASP A 68 -11.36 -3.97 -7.18
N ALA A 69 -11.23 -3.62 -5.89
CA ALA A 69 -11.20 -4.59 -4.82
C ALA A 69 -12.53 -5.35 -4.70
N TRP A 70 -13.67 -4.69 -4.88
CA TRP A 70 -14.98 -5.35 -4.91
C TRP A 70 -15.08 -6.38 -6.04
N LEU A 71 -14.57 -6.06 -7.23
CA LEU A 71 -14.51 -7.02 -8.33
C LEU A 71 -13.65 -8.24 -7.98
N SER A 72 -12.53 -8.02 -7.28
CA SER A 72 -11.69 -9.11 -6.77
C SER A 72 -12.40 -9.96 -5.73
N VAL A 73 -13.14 -9.33 -4.81
CA VAL A 73 -13.95 -10.00 -3.79
C VAL A 73 -14.99 -10.90 -4.43
N VAL A 74 -15.77 -10.40 -5.40
CA VAL A 74 -16.78 -11.20 -6.12
C VAL A 74 -16.16 -12.42 -6.78
N ARG A 75 -15.00 -12.27 -7.44
CA ARG A 75 -14.30 -13.38 -8.11
C ARG A 75 -13.70 -14.40 -7.14
N SER A 76 -13.42 -14.02 -5.90
CA SER A 76 -12.66 -14.85 -4.96
C SER A 76 -13.46 -15.34 -3.74
N ILE A 77 -14.70 -14.86 -3.54
CA ILE A 77 -15.54 -15.22 -2.41
C ILE A 77 -15.81 -16.74 -2.31
N GLY A 78 -15.87 -17.44 -3.45
CA GLY A 78 -16.02 -18.89 -3.49
C GLY A 78 -14.88 -19.63 -2.78
N LYS A 79 -13.68 -19.05 -2.77
CA LYS A 79 -12.47 -19.60 -2.13
C LYS A 79 -12.30 -19.16 -0.67
N PHE A 80 -13.24 -18.37 -0.13
CA PHE A 80 -13.14 -17.91 1.24
C PHE A 80 -13.45 -19.04 2.24
N GLU A 81 -12.48 -19.33 3.11
CA GLU A 81 -12.53 -20.47 4.04
C GLU A 81 -13.02 -20.09 5.46
N GLY A 82 -13.27 -18.81 5.75
CA GLY A 82 -13.75 -18.38 7.07
C GLY A 82 -12.68 -18.39 8.19
N ARG A 83 -11.39 -18.45 7.85
CA ARG A 83 -10.27 -18.38 8.83
C ARG A 83 -10.10 -17.01 9.50
N ALA A 84 -10.74 -15.99 8.96
CA ALA A 84 -10.85 -14.63 9.49
C ALA A 84 -12.29 -14.16 9.25
N SER A 85 -12.71 -13.04 9.86
CA SER A 85 -13.99 -12.44 9.52
C SER A 85 -14.02 -12.00 8.05
N LEU A 86 -15.20 -11.99 7.45
CA LEU A 86 -15.39 -11.56 6.07
C LEU A 86 -14.89 -10.12 5.87
N ARG A 87 -15.13 -9.25 6.85
CA ARG A 87 -14.65 -7.87 6.86
C ARG A 87 -13.13 -7.78 6.81
N THR A 88 -12.43 -8.52 7.67
CA THR A 88 -10.96 -8.52 7.71
C THR A 88 -10.37 -9.00 6.39
N TRP A 89 -10.98 -10.01 5.78
CA TRP A 89 -10.56 -10.49 4.46
C TRP A 89 -10.73 -9.42 3.37
N ILE A 90 -11.87 -8.72 3.31
CA ILE A 90 -12.11 -7.63 2.35
C ILE A 90 -11.13 -6.48 2.57
N VAL A 91 -10.92 -6.06 3.82
CA VAL A 91 -9.92 -5.03 4.17
C VAL A 91 -8.55 -5.42 3.64
N ARG A 92 -8.15 -6.69 3.78
CA ARG A 92 -6.87 -7.18 3.24
C ARG A 92 -6.80 -7.12 1.72
N VAL A 93 -7.89 -7.43 1.01
CA VAL A 93 -7.97 -7.28 -0.46
C VAL A 93 -7.75 -5.82 -0.87
N VAL A 94 -8.44 -4.87 -0.22
CA VAL A 94 -8.27 -3.43 -0.47
C VAL A 94 -6.85 -2.97 -0.18
N LEU A 95 -6.31 -3.35 0.98
CA LEU A 95 -4.96 -2.98 1.39
C LEU A 95 -3.89 -3.48 0.40
N ASN A 96 -4.06 -4.67 -0.16
CA ASN A 96 -3.16 -5.18 -1.19
C ASN A 96 -3.21 -4.33 -2.46
N ARG A 97 -4.40 -3.87 -2.87
CA ARG A 97 -4.58 -3.00 -4.05
C ARG A 97 -3.93 -1.63 -3.85
N VAL A 98 -4.24 -0.94 -2.75
CA VAL A 98 -3.69 0.40 -2.49
C VAL A 98 -2.19 0.38 -2.28
N ARG A 99 -1.63 -0.67 -1.66
CA ARG A 99 -0.17 -0.83 -1.54
C ARG A 99 0.52 -1.02 -2.89
N SER A 100 -0.13 -1.72 -3.82
CA SER A 100 0.38 -1.85 -5.20
C SER A 100 0.39 -0.51 -5.92
N LEU A 101 -0.67 0.29 -5.77
CA LEU A 101 -0.78 1.62 -6.39
C LEU A 101 0.22 2.60 -5.79
N ALA A 102 0.35 2.64 -4.46
CA ALA A 102 1.32 3.51 -3.77
C ALA A 102 2.76 3.21 -4.21
N ARG A 103 3.13 1.93 -4.41
CA ARG A 103 4.45 1.54 -4.95
C ARG A 103 4.67 2.04 -6.38
N GLY A 104 3.64 2.00 -7.23
CA GLY A 104 3.73 2.48 -8.61
C GLY A 104 3.91 4.00 -8.72
N GLN A 105 3.31 4.77 -7.80
CA GLN A 105 3.45 6.23 -7.77
C GLN A 105 4.90 6.70 -7.54
N PHE A 106 5.66 6.00 -6.68
CA PHE A 106 7.07 6.32 -6.50
C PHE A 106 7.93 6.05 -7.74
N ASN A 107 7.40 5.36 -8.75
CA ASN A 107 8.13 4.98 -9.95
C ASN A 107 7.61 5.68 -11.23
N THR A 108 6.68 6.63 -11.11
CA THR A 108 6.08 7.30 -12.28
C THR A 108 6.26 8.81 -12.17
N VAL A 109 7.04 9.39 -13.08
CA VAL A 109 7.18 10.85 -13.22
C VAL A 109 6.12 11.34 -14.23
N PRO A 110 5.29 12.35 -13.88
CA PRO A 110 4.31 12.90 -14.82
C PRO A 110 4.94 13.35 -16.14
N TYR A 111 4.31 13.06 -17.27
CA TYR A 111 4.80 13.43 -18.61
C TYR A 111 5.07 14.94 -18.75
N ALA A 112 4.23 15.77 -18.12
CA ALA A 112 4.42 17.23 -18.09
C ALA A 112 5.76 17.65 -17.43
N THR A 113 6.29 16.84 -16.52
CA THR A 113 7.62 17.01 -15.91
C THR A 113 8.71 16.36 -16.75
N ALA A 114 8.39 15.31 -17.53
CA ALA A 114 9.35 14.52 -18.29
C ALA A 114 9.87 15.21 -19.58
N GLY A 115 9.15 16.20 -20.12
CA GLY A 115 9.54 16.87 -21.37
C GLY A 115 9.48 15.96 -22.61
N PRO A 116 9.65 16.49 -23.84
CA PRO A 116 9.65 15.66 -25.04
C PRO A 116 10.84 14.68 -25.03
N GLU A 117 10.54 13.44 -25.41
CA GLU A 117 11.40 12.22 -25.42
C GLU A 117 12.75 12.33 -26.17
N THR A 118 13.05 13.51 -26.72
CA THR A 118 14.23 13.79 -27.55
C THR A 118 15.45 14.29 -26.77
N ASP A 119 15.35 14.61 -25.48
CA ASP A 119 16.53 14.95 -24.69
C ASP A 119 17.18 13.68 -24.13
N VAL A 120 18.05 13.07 -24.93
CA VAL A 120 18.85 11.88 -24.54
C VAL A 120 19.92 12.23 -23.50
N ARG A 121 20.02 13.51 -23.09
CA ARG A 121 20.98 13.94 -22.08
C ARG A 121 20.51 13.45 -20.71
N PRO A 122 21.41 12.85 -19.91
CA PRO A 122 21.05 12.46 -18.55
C PRO A 122 20.57 13.68 -17.77
N SER A 123 19.47 13.52 -17.01
CA SER A 123 18.82 14.61 -16.26
C SER A 123 19.72 15.29 -15.23
N VAL A 124 20.85 14.65 -14.89
CA VAL A 124 21.93 15.18 -14.06
C VAL A 124 23.24 14.85 -14.76
N ASP A 125 24.18 15.80 -14.76
CA ASP A 125 25.56 15.56 -15.17
C ASP A 125 26.14 14.39 -14.33
N PRO A 126 26.59 13.28 -14.95
CA PRO A 126 27.12 12.12 -14.23
C PRO A 126 28.26 12.48 -13.27
N ASP A 127 29.09 13.46 -13.64
CA ASP A 127 30.23 13.90 -12.83
C ASP A 127 29.79 14.63 -11.55
N ARG A 128 28.56 15.17 -11.51
CA ARG A 128 27.96 15.76 -10.30
C ARG A 128 27.58 14.69 -9.26
N MET A 129 27.29 13.47 -9.70
CA MET A 129 26.97 12.34 -8.83
C MET A 129 28.22 11.54 -8.43
N ALA A 130 29.40 11.91 -8.93
CA ALA A 130 30.66 11.35 -8.49
C ALA A 130 31.01 11.89 -7.11
N HIS A 131 31.18 10.99 -6.14
CA HIS A 131 31.68 11.37 -4.84
C HIS A 131 33.19 11.67 -4.96
N PRO A 132 33.71 12.80 -4.42
CA PRO A 132 35.11 13.21 -4.60
C PRO A 132 36.13 12.12 -4.24
N GLU A 133 35.82 11.33 -3.20
CA GLU A 133 36.68 10.27 -2.68
C GLU A 133 36.33 8.86 -3.22
N LEU A 134 35.08 8.63 -3.67
CA LEU A 134 34.53 7.28 -3.91
C LEU A 134 34.14 7.04 -5.38
N GLY A 135 34.31 8.07 -6.23
CA GLY A 135 34.12 7.99 -7.68
C GLY A 135 32.66 7.93 -8.15
N ALA A 136 32.49 7.87 -9.48
CA ALA A 136 31.20 7.87 -10.18
C ALA A 136 30.35 6.61 -9.98
N HIS A 137 30.76 5.68 -9.12
CA HIS A 137 30.15 4.36 -8.96
C HIS A 137 29.73 4.05 -7.52
N TYR A 138 29.89 5.00 -6.61
CA TYR A 138 29.54 4.83 -5.20
C TYR A 138 28.07 4.41 -4.98
N TRP A 139 27.16 4.84 -5.86
CA TRP A 139 25.74 4.47 -5.82
C TRP A 139 25.40 3.08 -6.41
N ARG A 140 26.39 2.31 -6.91
CA ARG A 140 26.14 0.92 -7.34
C ARG A 140 25.91 -0.01 -6.16
N ASP A 141 26.53 0.27 -5.02
CA ASP A 141 26.32 -0.50 -3.81
C ASP A 141 25.18 0.15 -3.00
N VAL A 142 24.09 -0.61 -2.81
CA VAL A 142 22.97 -0.17 -1.97
C VAL A 142 23.54 0.20 -0.61
N PRO A 143 23.35 1.44 -0.12
CA PRO A 143 23.81 1.82 1.19
C PRO A 143 23.27 0.82 2.22
N GLY A 144 24.12 0.36 3.12
CA GLY A 144 23.68 -0.43 4.26
C GLY A 144 22.54 0.27 5.00
N ARG A 145 21.72 -0.48 5.74
CA ARG A 145 20.50 0.03 6.39
C ARG A 145 20.73 1.41 7.04
N TRP A 146 19.91 2.39 6.65
CA TRP A 146 20.08 3.81 7.01
C TRP A 146 20.12 4.07 8.52
N ASP A 147 19.50 3.19 9.27
CA ASP A 147 19.44 3.20 10.73
C ASP A 147 20.75 2.78 11.43
N LEU A 148 21.74 2.23 10.71
CA LEU A 148 23.07 1.97 11.25
C LEU A 148 24.02 3.20 11.19
N TYR A 149 23.77 4.16 10.32
CA TYR A 149 24.64 5.34 10.19
C TYR A 149 24.51 6.34 11.35
N ARG A 150 23.38 6.35 12.06
CA ARG A 150 23.21 7.20 13.25
C ARG A 150 24.04 6.72 14.44
N ALA A 151 24.35 5.43 14.51
CA ALA A 151 25.21 4.87 15.55
C ALA A 151 26.71 5.12 15.29
N ALA A 152 27.09 5.36 14.03
CA ALA A 152 28.48 5.63 13.64
C ALA A 152 28.91 7.09 13.86
N ALA A 153 27.96 8.02 14.02
CA ALA A 153 28.26 9.44 14.25
C ALA A 153 28.73 9.78 15.68
N ASP A 154 28.53 8.86 16.65
CA ASP A 154 28.88 9.08 18.06
C ASP A 154 30.25 8.51 18.48
N VAL A 155 31.02 7.90 17.56
CA VAL A 155 32.34 7.33 17.88
C VAL A 155 33.40 7.86 16.93
N GLY A 156 34.20 8.84 17.37
CA GLY A 156 35.44 9.17 16.69
C GLY A 156 35.96 10.61 16.75
N GLY A 157 35.51 11.45 17.70
CA GLY A 157 36.13 12.75 17.94
C GLY A 157 37.23 12.64 19.00
N GLY A 158 38.45 12.25 18.60
CA GLY A 158 39.59 12.23 19.53
C GLY A 158 40.94 12.17 18.82
N SER A 159 41.56 13.34 18.60
CA SER A 159 42.95 13.59 19.04
C SER A 159 43.32 15.06 18.77
N CYS A 160 43.51 15.82 19.84
CA CYS A 160 44.20 17.11 19.85
C CYS A 160 45.71 16.85 20.07
N GLY A 161 46.59 17.51 19.32
CA GLY A 161 47.99 17.68 19.73
C GLY A 161 49.01 17.90 18.61
N GLY A 162 49.71 19.04 18.66
CA GLY A 162 50.94 19.38 17.92
C GLY A 162 50.70 20.50 16.89
N THR A 163 51.06 21.75 17.15
CA THR A 163 52.35 22.24 17.68
C THR A 163 52.15 23.52 18.48
#